data_AF-W1YVI8-F1
#
_entry.id   AF-W1YVI8-F1
#
_cell.length_a   1.000
_cell.length_b   1.000
_cell.length_c   1.000
_cell.angle_alpha   90.00
_cell.angle_beta   90.00
_cell.angle_gamma   90.00
#
_symmetry.space_group_name_H-M   'P 1'
#
loop_
_entity.id
_entity.type
_entity.pdbx_description
1 polymer ?
#
loop_
_entity_poly.entity_id
_entity_poly.type
_entity_poly.pdbx_seq_one_letter_code
_entity_poly.pdbx_strand_id
1 'polypeptide(L)'
;GMNVARFNFSHGSHEEQAERMQMVRDAAMIVNKPIALMLDTKGPEVRLGLFKEGKVFLEAGQQFTLTTDDVEGTKELSSVNYKGLTG
;
A
#
# COMPACT_ATOMS: atom_id res chain seq x y z
N GLY A 1 -2.71 16.93 -22.69
CA GLY A 1 -2.14 15.58 -22.90
C GLY A 1 -1.32 15.21 -21.69
N MET A 2 -1.09 13.93 -21.44
CA MET A 2 -0.25 13.47 -20.33
C MET A 2 1.20 13.98 -20.50
N ASN A 3 1.84 14.43 -19.41
CA ASN A 3 3.25 14.82 -19.39
C ASN A 3 4.11 13.89 -18.52
N VAL A 4 3.48 13.23 -17.54
CA VAL A 4 4.10 12.31 -16.60
C VAL A 4 3.18 11.11 -16.42
N ALA A 5 3.74 9.90 -16.48
CA ALA A 5 3.05 8.67 -16.09
C ALA A 5 3.52 8.25 -14.68
N ARG A 6 2.58 8.14 -13.74
CA ARG A 6 2.84 7.70 -12.36
C ARG A 6 2.73 6.19 -12.24
N PHE A 7 3.74 5.56 -11.65
CA PHE A 7 3.77 4.13 -11.33
C PHE A 7 3.76 3.98 -9.81
N ASN A 8 2.67 3.45 -9.28
CA ASN A 8 2.51 3.22 -7.84
C ASN A 8 3.05 1.84 -7.48
N PHE A 9 4.16 1.78 -6.74
CA PHE A 9 4.83 0.56 -6.31
C PHE A 9 4.24 -0.05 -5.03
N SER A 10 3.12 0.49 -4.54
CA SER A 10 2.34 -0.15 -3.47
C SER A 10 1.62 -1.42 -3.96
N HIS A 11 1.51 -1.61 -5.29
CA HIS A 11 0.79 -2.70 -5.94
C HIS A 11 1.50 -3.16 -7.22
N GLY A 12 1.22 -4.39 -7.64
CA GLY A 12 1.78 -5.00 -8.86
C GLY A 12 3.23 -5.46 -8.67
N SER A 13 3.63 -6.45 -9.45
CA SER A 13 5.02 -6.95 -9.44
C SER A 13 5.94 -6.02 -10.23
N HIS A 14 7.26 -6.18 -10.07
CA HIS A 14 8.23 -5.42 -10.86
C HIS A 14 8.08 -5.70 -12.36
N GLU A 15 7.75 -6.93 -12.74
CA GLU A 15 7.51 -7.33 -14.12
C GLU A 15 6.31 -6.58 -14.72
N GLU A 16 5.17 -6.55 -14.01
CA GLU A 16 3.99 -5.81 -14.47
C GLU A 16 4.28 -4.31 -14.63
N GLN A 17 5.03 -3.72 -13.70
CA GLN A 17 5.41 -2.31 -13.79
C GLN A 17 6.34 -2.06 -14.97
N ALA A 18 7.29 -2.96 -15.24
CA ALA A 18 8.20 -2.87 -16.38
C ALA A 18 7.45 -2.92 -17.73
N GLU A 19 6.50 -3.84 -17.88
CA GLU A 19 5.65 -3.93 -19.07
C GLU A 19 4.87 -2.62 -19.30
N ARG A 20 4.29 -2.06 -18.24
CA ARG A 20 3.58 -0.76 -18.32
C ARG A 20 4.51 0.39 -18.67
N MET A 21 5.73 0.42 -18.13
CA MET A 21 6.72 1.44 -18.48
C MET A 21 7.11 1.35 -19.95
N GLN A 22 7.27 0.14 -20.49
CA GLN A 22 7.57 -0.07 -21.90
C GLN A 22 6.44 0.45 -22.80
N MET A 23 5.19 0.13 -22.48
CA MET A 23 4.03 0.65 -23.22
C MET A 23 3.99 2.19 -23.24
N VAL A 24 4.32 2.86 -22.13
CA VAL A 24 4.39 4.33 -22.10
C VAL A 24 5.54 4.85 -22.96
N ARG A 25 6.69 4.17 -23.00
CA ARG A 25 7.82 4.54 -23.87
C ARG A 25 7.45 4.41 -25.34
N ASP A 26 6.82 3.31 -25.73
CA ASP A 26 6.40 3.07 -27.10
C ASP A 26 5.37 4.11 -27.56
N ALA A 27 4.37 4.39 -26.72
CA ALA A 27 3.39 5.44 -26.98
C ALA A 27 4.04 6.82 -27.12
N ALA A 28 4.99 7.17 -26.26
CA ALA A 28 5.72 8.44 -26.31
C ALA A 28 6.52 8.61 -27.62
N MET A 29 7.12 7.53 -28.12
CA MET A 29 7.81 7.50 -29.41
C MET A 29 6.84 7.72 -30.58
N ILE A 30 5.70 7.02 -30.59
CA ILE A 30 4.67 7.14 -31.64
C ILE A 30 4.18 8.58 -31.77
N VAL A 31 3.92 9.25 -30.65
CA VAL A 31 3.39 10.63 -30.65
C VAL A 31 4.48 11.70 -30.68
N ASN A 32 5.77 11.30 -30.68
CA ASN A 32 6.94 12.16 -30.62
C ASN A 32 6.85 13.22 -29.51
N LYS A 33 6.53 12.81 -28.27
CA LYS A 33 6.47 13.69 -27.11
C LYS A 33 7.27 13.14 -25.94
N PRO A 34 8.04 13.98 -25.22
CA PRO A 34 8.68 13.56 -23.99
C PRO A 34 7.63 13.32 -22.91
N ILE A 35 7.62 12.11 -22.35
CA ILE A 35 6.79 11.72 -21.21
C ILE A 35 7.71 11.21 -20.09
N ALA A 36 7.64 11.86 -18.93
CA ALA A 36 8.40 11.42 -17.77
C ALA A 36 7.72 10.19 -17.12
N LEU A 37 8.51 9.32 -16.50
CA LEU A 37 8.01 8.24 -15.66
C LEU A 37 8.30 8.62 -14.21
N MET A 38 7.27 8.66 -13.37
CA MET A 38 7.39 8.96 -11.94
C MET A 38 7.13 7.71 -11.14
N LEU A 39 8.15 7.25 -10.40
CA LEU A 39 8.02 6.14 -9.47
C LEU A 39 7.53 6.66 -8.13
N ASP A 40 6.41 6.13 -7.66
CA ASP A 40 5.84 6.42 -6.36
C ASP A 40 6.03 5.22 -5.44
N THR A 41 6.81 5.41 -4.38
CA THR A 41 7.20 4.36 -3.45
C THR A 41 6.13 4.18 -2.38
N LYS A 42 6.00 2.95 -1.87
CA LYS A 42 5.00 2.62 -0.84
C LYS A 42 5.17 3.41 0.47
N GLY A 43 6.42 3.75 0.81
CA GLY A 43 6.77 4.41 2.07
C GLY A 43 6.56 3.53 3.31
N PRO A 44 6.97 4.01 4.50
CA PRO A 44 6.63 3.37 5.77
C PRO A 44 5.11 3.49 6.03
N GLU A 45 4.48 2.40 6.46
CA GLU A 45 3.05 2.36 6.78
C GLU A 45 2.80 1.67 8.11
N VAL A 46 1.87 2.22 8.91
CA VAL A 46 1.35 1.58 10.12
C VAL A 46 -0.04 1.04 9.80
N ARG A 47 -0.20 -0.29 9.82
CA ARG A 47 -1.43 -1.01 9.49
C ARG A 47 -1.76 -2.05 10.56
N LEU A 48 -3.06 -2.31 10.69
CA LEU A 48 -3.59 -3.42 11.47
C LEU A 48 -3.28 -4.75 10.78
N GLY A 49 -3.07 -5.80 11.57
CA GLY A 49 -3.01 -7.18 11.12
C GLY A 49 -4.38 -7.71 10.69
N LEU A 50 -4.41 -9.00 10.37
CA LEU A 50 -5.64 -9.68 9.97
C LEU A 50 -6.55 -9.92 11.18
N PHE A 51 -7.86 -9.86 10.94
CA PHE A 51 -8.88 -10.19 11.96
C PHE A 51 -9.40 -11.61 11.74
N LYS A 52 -9.69 -12.33 12.83
CA LYS A 52 -10.22 -13.71 12.77
C LYS A 52 -11.49 -13.82 11.93
N GLU A 53 -12.38 -12.85 12.06
CA GLU A 53 -13.65 -12.77 11.33
C GLU A 53 -13.57 -11.83 10.11
N GLY A 54 -12.35 -11.47 9.68
CA GLY A 54 -12.09 -10.55 8.57
C GLY A 54 -12.31 -9.07 8.89
N LYS A 55 -13.24 -8.75 9.80
CA LYS A 55 -13.47 -7.40 10.33
C LYS A 55 -14.11 -7.45 11.71
N VAL A 56 -14.04 -6.33 12.43
CA VAL A 56 -14.76 -6.13 13.70
C VAL A 56 -15.38 -4.74 13.73
N PHE A 57 -16.46 -4.58 14.49
CA PHE A 57 -17.06 -3.28 14.78
C PHE A 57 -16.76 -2.91 16.23
N LEU A 58 -16.25 -1.69 16.42
CA LEU A 58 -15.98 -1.15 17.75
C LEU A 58 -17.11 -0.19 18.15
N GLU A 59 -17.55 -0.31 19.39
CA GLU A 59 -18.55 0.59 19.97
C GLU A 59 -17.87 1.78 20.65
N ALA A 60 -18.56 2.92 20.71
CA ALA A 60 -18.01 4.11 21.37
C ALA A 60 -17.76 3.85 22.86
N GLY A 61 -16.56 4.18 23.34
CA GLY A 61 -16.14 3.92 24.73
C GLY A 61 -15.65 2.49 24.98
N GLN A 62 -15.68 1.61 23.97
CA GLN A 62 -15.14 0.26 24.10
C GLN A 62 -13.61 0.30 24.21
N GLN A 63 -13.06 -0.43 25.18
CA GLN A 63 -11.62 -0.64 25.27
C GLN A 63 -11.15 -1.55 24.14
N PHE A 64 -10.07 -1.14 23.47
CA PHE A 64 -9.45 -1.86 22.37
C PHE A 64 -7.94 -1.76 22.46
N THR A 65 -7.24 -2.88 22.33
CA THR A 65 -5.78 -2.96 22.51
C THR A 65 -5.07 -3.09 21.17
N LEU A 66 -4.07 -2.24 20.93
CA LEU A 66 -3.11 -2.44 19.85
C LEU A 66 -1.87 -3.10 20.42
N THR A 67 -1.44 -4.23 19.84
CA THR A 67 -0.23 -4.95 20.26
C THR A 67 0.76 -5.08 19.11
N THR A 68 2.05 -5.17 19.44
CA THR A 68 3.10 -5.52 18.49
C THR A 68 3.26 -7.03 18.32
N ASP A 69 2.56 -7.85 19.11
CA ASP A 69 2.59 -9.31 18.99
C ASP A 69 1.93 -9.78 17.70
N ASP A 70 2.42 -10.88 17.13
CA ASP A 70 1.85 -11.48 15.92
C ASP A 70 0.62 -12.32 16.27
N VAL A 71 -0.53 -11.66 16.37
CA VAL A 71 -1.83 -12.26 16.71
C VAL A 71 -2.93 -11.79 15.75
N GLU A 72 -3.91 -12.67 15.50
CA GLU A 72 -5.11 -12.29 14.76
C GLU A 72 -6.02 -11.40 15.62
N GLY A 73 -6.49 -10.31 15.03
CA GLY A 73 -7.34 -9.34 15.69
C GLY A 73 -8.73 -9.89 16.01
N THR A 74 -9.29 -9.39 17.11
CA THR A 74 -10.63 -9.68 17.64
C THR A 74 -11.35 -8.36 17.97
N LYS A 75 -12.51 -8.42 18.65
CA LYS A 75 -13.21 -7.21 19.09
C LYS A 75 -12.43 -6.47 20.18
N GLU A 76 -11.49 -7.13 20.87
CA GLU A 76 -10.75 -6.61 22.02
C GLU A 76 -9.32 -6.15 21.68
N LEU A 77 -8.69 -6.73 20.64
CA LEU A 77 -7.31 -6.41 20.29
C LEU A 77 -7.01 -6.58 18.79
N SER A 78 -5.95 -5.93 18.31
CA SER A 78 -5.38 -6.17 16.99
C SER A 78 -3.87 -5.96 16.98
N SER A 79 -3.18 -6.76 16.17
CA SER A 79 -1.75 -6.59 15.92
C SER A 79 -1.49 -5.38 15.02
N VAL A 80 -0.32 -4.76 15.17
CA VAL A 80 0.17 -3.71 14.28
C VAL A 80 1.47 -4.14 13.62
N ASN A 81 1.64 -3.79 12.34
CA ASN A 81 2.86 -4.12 11.59
C ASN A 81 4.08 -3.28 12.01
N TYR A 82 3.89 -2.23 12.83
CA TYR A 82 4.94 -1.36 13.31
C TYR A 82 5.38 -1.74 14.72
N LYS A 83 6.49 -2.47 14.82
CA LYS A 83 7.03 -2.98 16.10
C LYS A 83 7.53 -1.86 17.05
N GLY A 84 7.73 -0.64 16.55
CA GLY A 84 8.11 0.52 17.36
C GLY A 84 6.93 1.28 17.98
N LEU A 85 5.71 0.71 17.95
CA LEU A 85 4.51 1.39 18.47
C LEU A 85 4.48 1.45 20.00
N THR A 86 4.91 0.38 20.66
CA THR A 86 5.02 0.29 22.11
C THR A 86 6.47 0.55 22.51
N GLY A 87 6.70 1.62 23.27
CA GLY A 87 8.01 1.95 23.85
C GLY A 87 8.33 1.14 25.09
#